data_AF-A0A9P0G3Q5-F1
#
_entry.id   AF-A0A9P0G3Q5-F1
#
_cell.length_a   1.000
_cell.length_b   1.000
_cell.length_c   1.000
_cell.angle_alpha   90.00
_cell.angle_beta   90.00
_cell.angle_gamma   90.00
#
_symmetry.space_group_name_H-M   'P 1'
#
loop_
_entity.id
_entity.type
_entity.pdbx_description
1 polymer ?
#
loop_
_entity_poly.entity_id
_entity_poly.type
_entity_poly.pdbx_seq_one_letter_code
_entity_poly.pdbx_strand_id
1 'polypeptide(L)'
;MFTGRCFCSDGNGNRIFGQMWRTDASQMTCACSRRRAEMEVSEKRSVTLHCTRSGDYEPLQCDNGMCWCAEPKTGQPTAGPVPESDMRQLPCYSTSKVGSQYLRRCESLVHAIAKIQQEQQDHGTNFLGNPVTFCDYDGSYGPYQITNGIAYCTGLDGEILGSWQVVSSEMTGMNCNCARDTIMYFPERGMTVTETCQPNGNYMPNQNVGNVFYCVDSDGYPTTDLLDQWPPGGCSNIISNSK
;
A
#
# COMPACT_ATOMS: atom_id res chain seq x y z
N MET A 1 10.12 -24.98 -6.54
CA MET A 1 8.99 -24.26 -5.91
C MET A 1 9.20 -22.79 -6.23
N PHE A 2 8.25 -22.15 -6.91
CA PHE A 2 8.40 -20.73 -7.26
C PHE A 2 8.08 -19.87 -6.03
N THR A 3 9.12 -19.25 -5.47
CA THR A 3 9.00 -18.22 -4.43
C THR A 3 8.59 -16.91 -5.08
N GLY A 4 7.41 -16.41 -4.76
CA GLY A 4 6.95 -15.12 -5.27
C GLY A 4 5.64 -14.69 -4.62
N ARG A 5 5.22 -13.46 -4.90
CA ARG A 5 3.98 -12.87 -4.43
C ARG A 5 3.10 -12.47 -5.60
N CYS A 6 1.80 -12.48 -5.34
CA CYS A 6 0.79 -11.91 -6.20
C CYS A 6 0.41 -10.54 -5.63
N PHE A 7 0.10 -9.60 -6.52
CA PHE A 7 -0.35 -8.26 -6.16
C PHE A 7 -1.69 -7.97 -6.82
N CYS A 8 -2.46 -7.07 -6.22
CA CYS A 8 -3.65 -6.55 -6.84
C CYS A 8 -3.30 -5.52 -7.92
N SER A 9 -4.11 -5.49 -8.97
CA SER A 9 -4.03 -4.49 -10.03
C SER A 9 -5.40 -3.85 -10.30
N ASP A 10 -5.39 -2.59 -10.75
CA ASP A 10 -6.58 -1.91 -11.25
C ASP A 10 -7.00 -2.44 -12.64
N GLY A 11 -8.04 -1.85 -13.22
CA GLY A 11 -8.53 -2.20 -14.57
C GLY A 11 -7.55 -1.91 -15.72
N ASN A 12 -6.50 -1.13 -15.48
CA ASN A 12 -5.45 -0.78 -16.44
C ASN A 12 -4.15 -1.59 -16.21
N GLY A 13 -4.13 -2.51 -15.25
CA GLY A 13 -2.95 -3.28 -14.88
C GLY A 13 -1.96 -2.53 -13.99
N ASN A 14 -2.31 -1.37 -13.44
CA ASN A 14 -1.45 -0.70 -12.46
C ASN A 14 -1.55 -1.39 -11.12
N ARG A 15 -0.41 -1.56 -10.44
CA ARG A 15 -0.36 -2.12 -9.08
C ARG A 15 -1.14 -1.23 -8.12
N ILE A 16 -2.00 -1.85 -7.31
CA ILE A 16 -2.75 -1.22 -6.22
C ILE A 16 -2.51 -2.00 -4.92
N PHE A 17 -3.06 -1.50 -3.81
CA PHE A 17 -2.94 -2.18 -2.51
C PHE A 17 -3.48 -3.61 -2.56
N GLY A 18 -2.80 -4.50 -1.85
CA GLY A 18 -3.20 -5.90 -1.70
C GLY A 18 -2.16 -6.83 -2.30
N GLN A 19 -1.69 -7.77 -1.49
CA GLN A 19 -0.69 -8.75 -1.91
C GLN A 19 -0.81 -10.05 -1.12
N MET A 20 -0.34 -11.14 -1.71
CA MET A 20 -0.29 -12.44 -1.05
C MET A 20 0.89 -13.25 -1.55
N TRP A 21 1.43 -14.14 -0.70
CA TRP A 21 2.38 -15.15 -1.16
C TRP A 21 1.71 -16.06 -2.18
N ARG A 22 2.41 -16.41 -3.26
CA ARG A 22 1.84 -17.19 -4.37
C ARG A 22 1.23 -18.51 -3.91
N THR A 23 1.80 -19.13 -2.87
CA THR A 23 1.28 -20.36 -2.24
C THR A 23 -0.10 -20.18 -1.60
N ASP A 24 -0.43 -18.96 -1.16
CA ASP A 24 -1.65 -18.63 -0.42
C ASP A 24 -2.61 -17.74 -1.24
N ALA A 25 -2.21 -17.35 -2.45
CA ALA A 25 -2.96 -16.42 -3.30
C ALA A 25 -4.20 -17.04 -3.97
N SER A 26 -4.46 -18.34 -3.80
CA SER A 26 -5.59 -19.02 -4.47
C SER A 26 -6.97 -18.43 -4.14
N GLN A 27 -7.10 -17.78 -2.98
CA GLN A 27 -8.34 -17.15 -2.52
C GLN A 27 -8.35 -15.63 -2.66
N MET A 28 -7.24 -15.04 -3.09
CA MET A 28 -7.08 -13.59 -3.25
C MET A 28 -7.89 -13.10 -4.45
N THR A 29 -8.92 -12.28 -4.20
CA THR A 29 -9.79 -11.75 -5.27
C THR A 29 -9.49 -10.29 -5.62
N CYS A 30 -8.86 -9.56 -4.70
CA CYS A 30 -8.64 -8.11 -4.80
C CYS A 30 -9.94 -7.29 -4.90
N ALA A 31 -11.10 -7.88 -4.57
CA ALA A 31 -12.40 -7.27 -4.83
C ALA A 31 -12.55 -5.90 -4.13
N CYS A 32 -12.10 -5.79 -2.88
CA CYS A 32 -12.14 -4.54 -2.13
C CYS A 32 -11.18 -3.51 -2.71
N SER A 33 -9.91 -3.88 -2.93
CA SER A 33 -8.91 -2.95 -3.44
C SER A 33 -9.29 -2.38 -4.80
N ARG A 34 -9.79 -3.24 -5.71
CA ARG A 34 -10.25 -2.81 -7.03
C ARG A 34 -11.45 -1.87 -6.92
N ARG A 35 -12.44 -2.22 -6.10
CA ARG A 35 -13.61 -1.37 -5.89
C ARG A 35 -13.24 -0.01 -5.31
N ARG A 36 -12.35 0.01 -4.31
CA ARG A 36 -11.88 1.25 -3.69
C ARG A 36 -11.13 2.12 -4.69
N ALA A 37 -10.20 1.56 -5.46
CA ALA A 37 -9.48 2.28 -6.51
C ALA A 37 -10.43 2.86 -7.57
N GLU A 38 -11.46 2.12 -7.99
CA GLU A 38 -12.50 2.61 -8.90
C GLU A 38 -13.26 3.81 -8.31
N MET A 39 -13.69 3.71 -7.05
CA MET A 39 -14.45 4.76 -6.37
C MET A 39 -13.62 6.03 -6.13
N GLU A 40 -12.34 5.90 -5.77
CA GLU A 40 -11.42 7.04 -5.60
C GLU A 40 -11.27 7.83 -6.90
N VAL A 41 -11.23 7.14 -8.05
CA VAL A 41 -11.18 7.77 -9.37
C VAL A 41 -12.53 8.39 -9.77
N SER A 42 -13.64 7.66 -9.58
CA SER A 42 -14.95 8.09 -10.08
C SER A 42 -15.64 9.14 -9.22
N GLU A 43 -15.52 9.04 -7.90
CA GLU A 43 -16.31 9.85 -6.95
C GLU A 43 -15.57 11.07 -6.42
N LYS A 44 -14.25 11.16 -6.65
CA LYS A 44 -13.39 12.29 -6.23
C LYS A 44 -13.59 12.68 -4.76
N ARG A 45 -13.84 11.70 -3.90
CA ARG A 45 -13.97 11.85 -2.45
C ARG A 45 -13.10 10.83 -1.73
N SER A 46 -12.94 11.02 -0.43
CA SER A 46 -12.33 10.00 0.43
C SER A 46 -13.23 8.77 0.50
N VAL A 47 -12.68 7.61 0.15
CA VAL A 47 -13.33 6.31 0.24
C VAL A 47 -12.75 5.58 1.44
N THR A 48 -13.61 5.09 2.33
CA THR A 48 -13.20 4.51 3.62
C THR A 48 -13.38 3.00 3.70
N LEU A 49 -13.54 2.33 2.55
CA LEU A 49 -13.59 0.86 2.52
C LEU A 49 -12.31 0.25 3.11
N HIS A 50 -12.47 -0.71 4.02
CA HIS A 50 -11.35 -1.44 4.62
C HIS A 50 -11.13 -2.76 3.91
N CYS A 51 -9.95 -2.90 3.31
CA CYS A 51 -9.54 -4.13 2.67
C CYS A 51 -8.63 -4.93 3.61
N THR A 52 -8.62 -6.25 3.49
CA THR A 52 -7.59 -7.09 4.10
C THR A 52 -6.24 -6.85 3.39
N ARG A 53 -5.11 -7.27 3.99
CA ARG A 53 -3.77 -7.23 3.33
C ARG A 53 -3.73 -7.92 1.96
N SER A 54 -4.67 -8.83 1.68
CA SER A 54 -4.80 -9.52 0.39
C SER A 54 -5.62 -8.75 -0.66
N GLY A 55 -6.30 -7.67 -0.25
CA GLY A 55 -7.17 -6.86 -1.11
C GLY A 55 -8.63 -7.30 -1.16
N ASP A 56 -9.03 -8.32 -0.39
CA ASP A 56 -10.43 -8.72 -0.18
C ASP A 56 -11.10 -7.81 0.87
N TYR A 57 -12.44 -7.82 0.97
CA TYR A 57 -13.18 -7.00 1.94
C TYR A 57 -12.97 -7.49 3.38
N GLU A 58 -12.78 -6.55 4.30
CA GLU A 58 -13.01 -6.84 5.71
C GLU A 58 -14.51 -7.03 6.00
N PRO A 59 -14.90 -7.81 7.02
CA PRO A 59 -16.31 -8.13 7.25
C PRO A 59 -17.20 -6.93 7.53
N LEU A 60 -16.69 -5.89 8.19
CA LEU A 60 -17.40 -4.63 8.42
C LEU A 60 -16.86 -3.60 7.43
N GLN A 61 -17.76 -2.98 6.66
CA GLN A 61 -17.44 -1.88 5.78
C GLN A 61 -18.24 -0.66 6.22
N CYS A 62 -17.60 0.49 6.25
CA CYS A 62 -18.27 1.78 6.38
C CYS A 62 -17.75 2.73 5.33
N ASP A 63 -18.68 3.42 4.67
CA ASP A 63 -18.38 4.40 3.67
C ASP A 63 -19.52 5.41 3.56
N ASN A 64 -19.17 6.69 3.45
CA ASN A 64 -20.12 7.79 3.36
C ASN A 64 -21.19 7.79 4.48
N GLY A 65 -20.78 7.52 5.73
CA GLY A 65 -21.64 7.55 6.91
C GLY A 65 -22.58 6.35 7.08
N MET A 66 -22.49 5.36 6.20
CA MET A 66 -23.26 4.12 6.27
C MET A 66 -22.32 2.93 6.45
N CYS A 67 -22.71 1.98 7.29
CA CYS A 67 -21.98 0.75 7.55
C CYS A 67 -22.80 -0.49 7.17
N TRP A 68 -22.14 -1.54 6.69
CA TRP A 68 -22.76 -2.82 6.38
C TRP A 68 -21.78 -3.98 6.62
N CYS A 69 -22.33 -5.19 6.74
CA CYS A 69 -21.53 -6.40 6.68
C CYS A 69 -21.29 -6.81 5.24
N ALA A 70 -20.04 -6.98 4.85
CA ALA A 70 -19.65 -7.35 3.50
C ALA A 70 -19.24 -8.82 3.43
N GLU A 71 -19.69 -9.52 2.39
CA GLU A 71 -19.11 -10.80 2.00
C GLU A 71 -17.67 -10.58 1.50
N PRO A 72 -16.63 -11.20 2.11
CA PRO A 72 -15.23 -10.86 1.85
C PRO A 72 -14.80 -10.82 0.38
N LYS A 73 -15.36 -11.70 -0.45
CA LYS A 73 -14.94 -11.88 -1.86
C LYS A 73 -15.72 -11.04 -2.86
N THR A 74 -16.87 -10.50 -2.48
CA THR A 74 -17.78 -9.82 -3.42
C THR A 74 -18.18 -8.43 -2.97
N GLY A 75 -18.01 -8.11 -1.69
CA GLY A 75 -18.48 -6.87 -1.09
C GLY A 75 -19.99 -6.82 -0.90
N GLN A 76 -20.72 -7.88 -1.26
CA GLN A 76 -22.19 -7.90 -1.17
C GLN A 76 -22.64 -7.76 0.30
N PRO A 77 -23.63 -6.90 0.59
CA PRO A 77 -24.17 -6.77 1.92
C PRO A 77 -24.81 -8.08 2.40
N THR A 78 -24.32 -8.61 3.52
CA THR A 78 -24.91 -9.78 4.20
C THR A 78 -25.92 -9.38 5.28
N ALA A 79 -25.97 -8.10 5.63
CA ALA A 79 -26.95 -7.49 6.51
C ALA A 79 -27.37 -6.11 5.95
N GLY A 80 -28.51 -5.60 6.40
CA GLY A 80 -28.98 -4.27 6.01
C GLY A 80 -27.99 -3.18 6.46
N PRO A 81 -27.70 -2.16 5.62
CA PRO A 81 -26.85 -1.06 6.00
C PRO A 81 -27.49 -0.22 7.10
N VAL A 82 -26.67 0.25 8.03
CA VAL A 82 -27.06 1.12 9.16
C VAL A 82 -26.23 2.40 9.14
N PRO A 83 -26.68 3.50 9.76
CA PRO A 83 -25.83 4.66 9.99
C PRO A 83 -24.56 4.27 10.78
N GLU A 84 -23.44 4.96 10.56
CA GLU A 84 -22.18 4.65 11.26
C GLU A 84 -22.30 4.68 12.79
N SER A 85 -23.15 5.56 13.32
CA SER A 85 -23.47 5.61 14.76
C SER A 85 -24.03 4.28 15.30
N ASP A 86 -24.65 3.49 14.43
CA ASP A 86 -25.29 2.21 14.73
C ASP A 86 -24.46 1.00 14.27
N MET A 87 -23.22 1.18 13.81
CA MET A 87 -22.37 0.09 13.30
C MET A 87 -22.24 -1.09 14.27
N ARG A 88 -22.33 -0.83 15.59
CA ARG A 88 -22.24 -1.84 16.65
C ARG A 88 -23.42 -2.82 16.65
N GLN A 89 -24.51 -2.50 15.96
CA GLN A 89 -25.68 -3.34 15.81
C GLN A 89 -25.50 -4.40 14.70
N LEU A 90 -24.49 -4.25 13.83
CA LEU A 90 -24.23 -5.20 12.75
C LEU A 90 -23.64 -6.51 13.26
N PRO A 91 -24.04 -7.67 12.71
CA PRO A 91 -23.57 -8.98 13.18
C PRO A 91 -22.07 -9.24 12.94
N CYS A 92 -21.46 -8.55 11.97
CA CYS A 92 -20.04 -8.62 11.67
C CYS A 92 -19.18 -7.66 12.53
N TYR A 93 -19.81 -6.76 13.31
CA TYR A 93 -19.07 -5.84 14.16
C TYR A 93 -18.37 -6.60 15.29
N SER A 94 -17.12 -6.22 15.56
CA SER A 94 -16.33 -6.79 16.65
C SER A 94 -15.46 -5.72 17.28
N THR A 95 -15.70 -5.44 18.57
CA THR A 95 -14.93 -4.45 19.34
C THR A 95 -13.43 -4.76 19.34
N SER A 96 -13.03 -6.03 19.35
CA SER A 96 -11.62 -6.43 19.33
C SER A 96 -10.93 -6.19 17.98
N LYS A 97 -11.69 -6.09 16.88
CA LYS A 97 -11.14 -5.85 15.54
C LYS A 97 -11.23 -4.38 15.13
N VAL A 98 -12.35 -3.74 15.44
CA VAL A 98 -12.67 -2.37 14.98
C VAL A 98 -12.38 -1.33 16.06
N GLY A 99 -12.56 -1.66 17.33
CA GLY A 99 -12.45 -0.71 18.43
C GLY A 99 -13.67 0.21 18.53
N SER A 100 -13.45 1.42 19.06
CA SER A 100 -14.53 2.37 19.40
C SER A 100 -15.09 3.14 18.20
N GLN A 101 -14.31 3.26 17.12
CA GLN A 101 -14.57 4.05 15.92
C GLN A 101 -14.11 3.26 14.70
N TYR A 102 -14.69 3.52 13.54
CA TYR A 102 -14.38 2.74 12.34
C TYR A 102 -12.98 3.07 11.79
N LEU A 103 -12.65 4.36 11.61
CA LEU A 103 -11.35 4.78 11.08
C LEU A 103 -10.20 4.39 12.01
N ARG A 104 -9.15 3.77 11.43
CA ARG A 104 -7.93 3.40 12.14
C ARG A 104 -7.08 4.63 12.45
N ARG A 105 -5.99 4.43 13.20
CA ARG A 105 -5.11 5.52 13.64
C ARG A 105 -4.56 6.34 12.47
N CYS A 106 -4.03 5.70 11.43
CA CYS A 106 -3.51 6.40 10.25
C CYS A 106 -4.61 7.25 9.60
N GLU A 107 -5.77 6.64 9.35
CA GLU A 107 -6.88 7.32 8.66
C GLU A 107 -7.44 8.47 9.48
N SER A 108 -7.53 8.32 10.81
CA SER A 108 -7.92 9.38 11.73
C SER A 108 -6.94 10.56 11.66
N LEU A 109 -5.63 10.30 11.53
CA LEU A 109 -4.61 11.35 11.37
C LEU A 109 -4.76 12.06 10.02
N VAL A 110 -4.92 11.31 8.92
CA VAL A 110 -5.10 11.89 7.59
C VAL A 110 -6.37 12.74 7.53
N HIS A 111 -7.47 12.26 8.10
CA HIS A 111 -8.72 13.01 8.20
C HIS A 111 -8.55 14.30 9.03
N ALA A 112 -7.86 14.22 10.17
CA ALA A 112 -7.59 15.40 11.00
C ALA A 112 -6.70 16.42 10.28
N ILE A 113 -5.66 15.97 9.57
CA ILE A 113 -4.78 16.85 8.78
C ILE A 113 -5.56 17.53 7.65
N ALA A 114 -6.42 16.80 6.94
CA ALA A 114 -7.26 17.36 5.89
C ALA A 114 -8.20 18.45 6.44
N LYS A 115 -8.81 18.22 7.61
CA LYS A 115 -9.65 19.23 8.27
C LYS A 115 -8.86 20.48 8.67
N ILE A 116 -7.66 20.30 9.26
CA ILE A 116 -6.78 21.41 9.63
C ILE A 116 -6.38 22.21 8.39
N GLN A 117 -6.03 21.54 7.29
CA GLN A 117 -5.69 22.20 6.02
C GLN A 117 -6.87 22.98 5.47
N GLN A 118 -8.08 22.43 5.52
CA GLN A 118 -9.28 23.12 5.08
C GLN A 118 -9.55 24.38 5.92
N GLU A 119 -9.52 24.27 7.25
CA GLU A 119 -9.69 25.42 8.15
C GLU A 119 -8.63 26.51 7.89
N GLN A 120 -7.37 26.10 7.68
CA GLN A 120 -6.29 27.05 7.34
C GLN A 120 -6.56 27.79 6.03
N GLN A 121 -6.98 27.06 4.98
CA GLN A 121 -7.33 27.62 3.68
C GLN A 121 -8.51 28.60 3.79
N ASP A 122 -9.56 28.23 4.52
CA ASP A 122 -10.73 29.07 4.78
C ASP A 122 -10.35 30.37 5.52
N HIS A 123 -9.29 30.32 6.35
CA HIS A 123 -8.72 31.48 7.04
C HIS A 123 -7.60 32.20 6.28
N GLY A 124 -7.34 31.86 5.01
CA GLY A 124 -6.35 32.53 4.16
C GLY A 124 -4.89 32.23 4.53
N THR A 125 -4.64 31.16 5.26
CA THR A 125 -3.29 30.68 5.63
C THR A 125 -3.00 29.37 4.92
N ASN A 126 -1.73 29.12 4.56
CA ASN A 126 -1.32 27.86 3.96
C ASN A 126 -0.02 27.38 4.62
N PHE A 127 -0.13 26.48 5.60
CA PHE A 127 1.04 25.95 6.29
C PHE A 127 1.66 24.80 5.47
N LEU A 128 2.79 25.09 4.85
CA LEU A 128 3.54 24.14 4.00
C LEU A 128 4.28 23.03 4.77
N GLY A 129 4.15 22.99 6.11
CA GLY A 129 4.87 22.05 6.98
C GLY A 129 4.05 20.88 7.52
N ASN A 130 2.81 20.67 7.05
CA ASN A 130 2.01 19.55 7.52
C ASN A 130 2.62 18.23 7.04
N PRO A 131 2.88 17.26 7.95
CA PRO A 131 3.42 15.96 7.55
C PRO A 131 2.43 15.29 6.60
N VAL A 132 2.95 14.78 5.49
CA VAL A 132 2.14 14.03 4.53
C VAL A 132 2.22 12.56 4.92
N THR A 133 1.10 12.04 5.42
CA THR A 133 0.91 10.62 5.73
C THR A 133 -0.07 10.04 4.73
N PHE A 134 0.25 8.85 4.23
CA PHE A 134 -0.65 8.04 3.40
C PHE A 134 -1.07 6.83 4.22
N CYS A 135 -2.30 6.36 4.01
CA CYS A 135 -2.78 5.13 4.60
C CYS A 135 -3.06 4.12 3.49
N ASP A 136 -2.66 2.88 3.74
CA ASP A 136 -2.98 1.74 2.90
C ASP A 136 -4.48 1.37 3.04
N TYR A 137 -5.02 0.54 2.14
CA TYR A 137 -6.47 0.29 2.13
C TYR A 137 -6.96 -0.58 3.30
N ASP A 138 -6.06 -1.22 4.03
CA ASP A 138 -6.34 -1.83 5.32
C ASP A 138 -6.22 -0.82 6.47
N GLY A 139 -6.10 0.48 6.21
CA GLY A 139 -5.95 1.52 7.23
C GLY A 139 -4.64 1.47 8.01
N SER A 140 -3.68 0.63 7.59
CA SER A 140 -2.29 0.71 8.05
C SER A 140 -1.58 1.92 7.41
N TYR A 141 -0.36 2.22 7.88
CA TYR A 141 0.44 3.28 7.29
C TYR A 141 0.99 2.87 5.92
N GLY A 142 0.94 3.82 4.99
CA GLY A 142 1.42 3.66 3.62
C GLY A 142 2.94 3.48 3.52
N PRO A 143 3.48 3.40 2.29
CA PRO A 143 4.87 3.04 2.06
C PRO A 143 5.89 4.06 2.57
N TYR A 144 5.51 5.33 2.68
CA TYR A 144 6.38 6.39 3.18
C TYR A 144 5.60 7.51 3.87
N GLN A 145 6.31 8.27 4.70
CA GLN A 145 5.85 9.53 5.29
C GLN A 145 6.84 10.65 4.95
N ILE A 146 6.33 11.87 4.74
CA ILE A 146 7.16 13.05 4.46
C ILE A 146 7.12 13.99 5.66
N THR A 147 8.30 14.24 6.24
CA THR A 147 8.47 15.11 7.40
C THR A 147 9.70 15.99 7.17
N ASN A 148 9.55 17.31 7.35
CA ASN A 148 10.62 18.30 7.20
C ASN A 148 11.39 18.21 5.86
N GLY A 149 10.67 17.93 4.76
CA GLY A 149 11.28 17.82 3.42
C GLY A 149 12.10 16.54 3.20
N ILE A 150 11.93 15.51 4.04
CA ILE A 150 12.55 14.19 3.88
C ILE A 150 11.43 13.16 3.80
N ALA A 151 11.50 12.29 2.79
CA ALA A 151 10.62 11.14 2.63
C ALA A 151 11.30 9.91 3.26
N TYR A 152 10.60 9.27 4.18
CA TYR A 152 11.07 8.09 4.92
C TYR A 152 10.20 6.89 4.57
N CYS A 153 10.81 5.74 4.27
CA CYS A 153 10.03 4.50 4.17
C CYS A 153 9.45 4.09 5.52
N THR A 154 8.22 3.59 5.51
CA THR A 154 7.46 3.32 6.74
C THR A 154 6.86 1.93 6.78
N GLY A 155 6.81 1.37 7.98
CA GLY A 155 6.14 0.11 8.29
C GLY A 155 4.63 0.25 8.35
N LEU A 156 3.92 -0.87 8.55
CA LEU A 156 2.46 -0.93 8.66
C LEU A 156 1.93 -0.14 9.88
N ASP A 157 2.74 -0.02 10.92
CA ASP A 157 2.45 0.73 12.15
C ASP A 157 2.88 2.20 12.09
N GLY A 158 3.51 2.61 10.98
CA GLY A 158 4.01 3.97 10.77
C GLY A 158 5.43 4.19 11.28
N GLU A 159 6.11 3.16 11.79
CA GLU A 159 7.50 3.25 12.21
C GLU A 159 8.41 3.52 11.00
N ILE A 160 9.41 4.38 11.19
CA ILE A 160 10.40 4.69 10.16
C ILE A 160 11.31 3.46 9.99
N LEU A 161 11.39 2.96 8.76
CA LEU A 161 12.22 1.82 8.44
C LEU A 161 13.66 2.29 8.24
N GLY A 162 14.50 2.05 9.25
CA GLY A 162 15.97 2.18 9.17
C GLY A 162 16.45 3.51 8.57
N SER A 163 17.45 3.43 7.68
CA SER A 163 18.03 4.58 6.97
C SER A 163 17.47 4.76 5.56
N TRP A 164 16.30 4.21 5.27
CA TRP A 164 15.69 4.22 3.93
C TRP A 164 14.92 5.54 3.74
N GLN A 165 15.61 6.55 3.22
CA GLN A 165 15.10 7.90 3.11
C GLN A 165 15.75 8.68 1.97
N VAL A 166 15.05 9.69 1.47
CA VAL A 166 15.59 10.69 0.52
C VAL A 166 15.02 12.06 0.81
N VAL A 167 15.70 13.10 0.35
CA VAL A 167 15.10 14.44 0.32
C VAL A 167 13.87 14.42 -0.59
N SER A 168 12.81 15.13 -0.21
CA SER A 168 11.53 15.11 -0.92
C SER A 168 11.63 15.59 -2.37
N SER A 169 12.66 16.37 -2.72
CA SER A 169 12.94 16.75 -4.12
C SER A 169 13.40 15.59 -5.00
N GLU A 170 13.90 14.50 -4.41
CA GLU A 170 14.43 13.31 -5.10
C GLU A 170 13.49 12.10 -4.97
N MET A 171 12.29 12.29 -4.43
CA MET A 171 11.35 11.19 -4.16
C MET A 171 10.67 10.61 -5.40
N THR A 172 10.94 11.14 -6.60
CA THR A 172 10.30 10.69 -7.84
C THR A 172 10.51 9.19 -8.05
N GLY A 173 9.40 8.44 -8.12
CA GLY A 173 9.43 6.98 -8.29
C GLY A 173 9.69 6.18 -7.01
N MET A 174 9.80 6.81 -5.83
CA MET A 174 9.92 6.14 -4.54
C MET A 174 8.65 5.33 -4.22
N ASN A 175 8.81 4.05 -3.91
CA ASN A 175 7.74 3.11 -3.54
C ASN A 175 8.05 2.28 -2.29
N CYS A 176 9.31 2.29 -1.81
CA CYS A 176 9.74 1.60 -0.60
C CYS A 176 9.56 0.08 -0.58
N ASN A 177 9.33 -0.56 -1.74
CA ASN A 177 9.04 -1.99 -1.81
C ASN A 177 10.16 -2.83 -1.20
N CYS A 178 11.41 -2.58 -1.59
CA CYS A 178 12.57 -3.35 -1.11
C CYS A 178 12.80 -3.16 0.39
N ALA A 179 12.64 -1.94 0.90
CA ALA A 179 12.71 -1.66 2.34
C ALA A 179 11.63 -2.42 3.13
N ARG A 180 10.37 -2.36 2.68
CA ARG A 180 9.25 -3.06 3.34
C ARG A 180 9.40 -4.58 3.25
N ASP A 181 9.92 -5.09 2.15
CA ASP A 181 10.20 -6.51 1.97
C ASP A 181 11.29 -6.99 2.90
N THR A 182 12.37 -6.22 3.01
CA THR A 182 13.52 -6.52 3.87
C THR A 182 13.13 -6.54 5.35
N ILE A 183 12.30 -5.61 5.80
CA ILE A 183 11.99 -5.43 7.22
C ILE A 183 10.75 -6.21 7.66
N MET A 184 9.75 -6.38 6.80
CA MET A 184 8.45 -6.92 7.20
C MET A 184 8.11 -8.20 6.45
N TYR A 185 7.91 -8.12 5.13
CA TYR A 185 7.21 -9.19 4.43
C TYR A 185 8.03 -10.49 4.34
N PHE A 186 9.34 -10.42 4.07
CA PHE A 186 10.19 -11.62 4.01
C PHE A 186 10.48 -12.20 5.41
N PRO A 187 10.85 -11.38 6.42
CA PRO A 187 11.04 -11.87 7.79
C PRO A 187 9.79 -12.54 8.38
N GLU A 188 8.58 -12.07 8.07
CA GLU A 188 7.30 -12.72 8.47
C GLU A 188 7.21 -14.20 8.03
N ARG A 189 7.96 -14.59 6.99
CA ARG A 189 8.05 -15.98 6.48
C ARG A 189 9.37 -16.67 6.82
N GLY A 190 10.21 -16.07 7.65
CA GLY A 190 11.56 -16.57 7.93
C GLY A 190 12.49 -16.53 6.71
N MET A 191 12.23 -15.61 5.78
CA MET A 191 13.03 -15.39 4.58
C MET A 191 13.79 -14.06 4.68
N THR A 192 14.78 -13.87 3.82
CA THR A 192 15.53 -12.62 3.69
C THR A 192 15.52 -12.18 2.23
N VAL A 193 15.40 -10.88 2.00
CA VAL A 193 15.60 -10.30 0.67
C VAL A 193 17.06 -10.51 0.25
N THR A 194 17.26 -10.98 -0.98
CA THR A 194 18.60 -11.24 -1.55
C THR A 194 19.07 -10.13 -2.47
N GLU A 195 18.13 -9.34 -2.97
CA GLU A 195 18.34 -8.25 -3.89
C GLU A 195 18.94 -7.04 -3.18
N THR A 196 19.75 -6.30 -3.92
CA THR A 196 20.25 -4.99 -3.50
C THR A 196 19.14 -3.96 -3.64
N CYS A 197 18.98 -3.12 -2.63
CA CYS A 197 18.03 -2.03 -2.67
C CYS A 197 18.74 -0.67 -2.79
N GLN A 198 18.00 0.34 -3.24
CA GLN A 198 18.43 1.74 -3.31
C GLN A 198 18.18 2.47 -1.97
N PRO A 199 18.91 3.56 -1.66
CA PRO A 199 18.71 4.33 -0.41
C PRO A 199 17.27 4.85 -0.20
N ASN A 200 16.50 5.06 -1.28
CA ASN A 200 15.09 5.45 -1.22
C ASN A 200 14.12 4.30 -0.91
N GLY A 201 14.62 3.09 -0.63
CA GLY A 201 13.80 1.92 -0.32
C GLY A 201 13.30 1.11 -1.51
N ASN A 202 13.60 1.52 -2.74
CA ASN A 202 13.23 0.78 -3.93
C ASN A 202 14.21 -0.37 -4.19
N TYR A 203 13.78 -1.33 -5.01
CA TYR A 203 14.70 -2.32 -5.57
C TYR A 203 15.68 -1.63 -6.54
N MET A 204 16.97 -1.99 -6.47
CA MET A 204 17.93 -1.57 -7.49
C MET A 204 17.61 -2.33 -8.79
N PRO A 205 17.31 -1.67 -9.92
CA PRO A 205 16.97 -2.40 -11.15
C PRO A 205 18.07 -3.34 -11.63
N ASN A 206 19.32 -2.93 -11.47
CA ASN A 206 20.51 -3.72 -11.77
C ASN A 206 20.89 -4.57 -10.56
N GLN A 207 20.78 -5.88 -10.70
CA GLN A 207 21.19 -6.86 -9.68
C GLN A 207 22.39 -7.66 -10.16
N ASN A 208 23.18 -8.16 -9.21
CA ASN A 208 24.23 -9.12 -9.49
C ASN A 208 24.52 -10.04 -8.29
N VAL A 209 24.88 -11.28 -8.58
CA VAL A 209 25.43 -12.24 -7.61
C VAL A 209 26.75 -12.74 -8.17
N GLY A 210 27.86 -12.26 -7.60
CA GLY A 210 29.19 -12.47 -8.17
C GLY A 210 29.28 -11.86 -9.58
N ASN A 211 29.61 -12.68 -10.58
CA ASN A 211 29.73 -12.29 -11.99
C ASN A 211 28.46 -12.57 -12.82
N VAL A 212 27.35 -12.90 -12.16
CA VAL A 212 26.06 -13.13 -12.82
C VAL A 212 25.17 -11.91 -12.61
N PHE A 213 24.65 -11.37 -13.70
CA PHE A 213 23.87 -10.13 -13.73
C PHE A 213 22.43 -10.40 -14.16
N TYR A 214 21.48 -9.64 -13.62
CA TYR A 214 20.07 -9.72 -14.01
C TYR A 214 19.35 -8.42 -13.69
N CYS A 215 18.22 -8.19 -14.35
CA CYS A 215 17.36 -7.05 -14.07
C CYS A 215 16.17 -7.45 -13.21
N VAL A 216 15.71 -6.57 -12.34
CA VAL A 216 14.47 -6.74 -11.56
C VAL A 216 13.48 -5.61 -11.82
N ASP A 217 12.20 -5.91 -11.66
CA ASP A 217 11.13 -4.91 -11.65
C ASP A 217 11.06 -4.12 -10.33
N SER A 218 10.03 -3.28 -10.19
CA SER A 218 9.79 -2.48 -8.98
C SER A 218 9.53 -3.29 -7.71
N ASP A 219 9.28 -4.59 -7.84
CA ASP A 219 8.89 -5.52 -6.77
C ASP A 219 9.95 -6.60 -6.53
N GLY A 220 11.11 -6.48 -7.20
CA GLY A 220 12.27 -7.34 -7.03
C GLY A 220 12.23 -8.61 -7.88
N TYR A 221 11.29 -8.75 -8.82
CA TYR A 221 11.20 -9.96 -9.65
C TYR A 221 12.09 -9.86 -10.87
N PRO A 222 12.86 -10.93 -11.20
CA PRO A 222 13.69 -10.96 -12.38
C PRO A 222 12.90 -10.73 -13.67
N THR A 223 13.33 -9.76 -14.49
CA THR A 223 12.75 -9.44 -15.81
C THR A 223 13.61 -9.92 -16.97
N THR A 224 14.79 -10.46 -16.68
CA THR A 224 15.71 -11.04 -17.66
C THR A 224 16.18 -12.41 -17.17
N ASP A 225 16.66 -13.22 -18.11
CA ASP A 225 17.51 -14.35 -17.78
C ASP A 225 18.85 -13.87 -17.16
N LEU A 226 19.64 -14.83 -16.67
CA LEU A 226 20.97 -14.57 -16.14
C LEU A 226 21.93 -14.15 -17.27
N LEU A 227 22.68 -13.08 -17.02
CA LEU A 227 23.58 -12.44 -17.98
C LEU A 227 25.02 -12.48 -17.48
N ASP A 228 25.98 -12.51 -18.41
CA ASP A 228 27.42 -12.40 -18.11
C ASP A 228 27.89 -10.95 -17.95
N GLN A 229 27.07 -9.98 -18.36
CA GLN A 229 27.32 -8.55 -18.22
C GLN A 229 26.00 -7.77 -18.22
N TRP A 230 26.03 -6.51 -17.75
CA TRP A 230 24.85 -5.64 -17.83
C TRP A 230 24.44 -5.34 -19.28
N PRO A 231 23.14 -5.20 -19.55
CA PRO A 231 22.65 -4.80 -20.85
C PRO A 231 23.12 -3.37 -21.19
N PRO A 232 23.32 -3.03 -22.49
CA PRO A 232 23.68 -1.67 -22.91
C PRO A 232 22.64 -0.65 -22.42
N GLY A 233 23.08 0.34 -21.64
CA GLY A 233 22.19 1.33 -21.02
C GLY A 233 21.53 0.89 -19.71
N GLY A 234 21.89 -0.27 -19.17
CA GLY A 234 21.39 -0.79 -17.90
C GLY A 234 19.95 -1.31 -17.97
N CYS A 235 19.40 -1.68 -16.81
CA CYS A 235 18.08 -2.28 -16.71
C CYS A 235 16.93 -1.28 -16.93
N SER A 236 17.23 0.03 -16.94
CA SER A 236 16.27 1.12 -17.11
C SER A 236 15.49 1.07 -18.43
N ASN A 237 16.08 0.52 -19.50
CA ASN A 237 15.46 0.44 -20.84
C ASN A 237 14.66 -0.85 -21.09
N ILE A 238 14.77 -1.85 -20.20
CA ILE A 238 14.12 -3.15 -20.36
C ILE A 238 12.74 -3.16 -19.70
N ILE A 239 12.59 -2.45 -18.58
CA ILE A 239 11.37 -2.41 -17.78
C ILE A 239 10.21 -1.70 -18.52
N SER A 240 10.50 -0.75 -19.41
CA SER A 240 9.50 0.01 -20.18
C SER A 240 8.75 -0.81 -21.25
N ASN A 241 9.28 -1.96 -21.67
CA ASN A 241 8.69 -2.81 -22.72
C ASN A 241 7.98 -4.06 -22.18
N SER A 242 7.79 -4.17 -20.86
CA SER A 242 7.22 -5.34 -20.18
C SER A 242 5.80 -5.14 -19.62
N LYS A 243 5.16 -4.00 -19.95
CA LYS A 243 3.75 -3.73 -19.64
C LYS A 243 2.83 -4.09 -20.80
#